data_AF-A0A924P657-F1
#
_entry.id   AF-A0A924P657-F1
#
_cell.length_a   1.000
_cell.length_b   1.000
_cell.length_c   1.000
_cell.angle_alpha   90.00
_cell.angle_beta   90.00
_cell.angle_gamma   90.00
#
_symmetry.space_group_name_H-M   'P 1'
#
loop_
_entity.id
_entity.type
_entity.pdbx_description
1 polymer ?
#
loop_
_entity_poly.entity_id
_entity_poly.type
_entity_poly.pdbx_seq_one_letter_code
_entity_poly.pdbx_strand_id
1 'polypeptide(L)'
;MNSAFIFSFPLPGLLIALLTCLFTGCFQPPAGSGAAVSASSSAPQPTLTPAPGPMAVKIIFKADGSSSIGSFYDSEIDSGTQVAIAKKLFPVDGTNNPIATGGPGSSGWPAWLTTVRVGLTGTTRTVVADQKPNCARFADATTTPCAIGPGGVAVNCNGPAGYLRVSEVDCGNTLTKGTGSEADPVYIRVTFSDQVANLAAHENIMAVLEYAAASINPPPSDPTACFTGGLFTPGNTNCSDQTWNVYLKKLGNTAAANPFLMLIPPAYSYLRPLSVSSAESVGAGVASKQIFLPLASNPGLRVLQISRTNATSSYTYSGVTCPSNSPLCLGMVLYSLTLYRM
;
A
#
# COMPACT_ATOMS: atom_id res chain seq x y z
N MET A 1 35.15 33.45 52.81
CA MET A 1 36.09 33.70 51.70
C MET A 1 35.32 33.48 50.42
N ASN A 2 34.48 34.41 49.96
CA ASN A 2 34.83 35.59 49.16
C ASN A 2 35.90 35.31 48.10
N SER A 3 35.48 35.09 46.85
CA SER A 3 35.53 36.13 45.82
C SER A 3 34.73 35.70 44.58
N ALA A 4 33.72 36.51 44.28
CA ALA A 4 33.01 36.53 43.01
C ALA A 4 33.79 37.38 41.99
N PHE A 5 33.67 37.06 40.71
CA PHE A 5 33.82 38.03 39.62
C PHE A 5 32.57 37.97 38.75
N ILE A 6 31.88 39.10 38.71
CA ILE A 6 30.75 39.42 37.83
C ILE A 6 31.31 40.23 36.66
N PHE A 7 30.84 39.95 35.45
CA PHE A 7 30.63 40.99 34.44
C PHE A 7 29.24 40.79 33.82
N SER A 8 28.45 41.86 33.90
CA SER A 8 27.17 42.11 33.20
C SER A 8 27.46 42.76 31.84
N PHE A 9 26.62 42.94 30.81
CA PHE A 9 25.17 43.08 30.53
C PHE A 9 25.03 42.84 28.98
N PRO A 10 23.95 43.25 28.26
CA PRO A 10 22.54 42.82 28.26
C PRO A 10 22.08 42.35 26.84
N LEU A 11 20.87 41.78 26.73
CA LEU A 11 19.81 42.07 25.74
C LEU A 11 18.97 40.86 25.32
N PRO A 12 17.66 40.86 25.59
CA PRO A 12 16.68 39.98 24.98
C PRO A 12 16.23 40.61 23.66
N GLY A 13 16.83 40.20 22.53
CA GLY A 13 16.59 40.91 21.26
C GLY A 13 16.74 40.11 19.98
N LEU A 14 16.90 38.78 20.04
CA LEU A 14 17.15 37.96 18.84
C LEU A 14 16.12 36.85 18.59
N LEU A 15 15.03 36.79 19.37
CA LEU A 15 13.98 35.78 19.20
C LEU A 15 12.68 36.30 18.56
N ILE A 16 12.60 37.60 18.23
CA ILE A 16 11.41 38.22 17.60
C ILE A 16 11.68 38.65 16.14
N ALA A 17 12.94 38.62 15.68
CA ALA A 17 13.30 39.06 14.33
C ALA A 17 13.27 37.97 13.25
N LEU A 18 13.06 36.69 13.61
CA LEU A 18 12.93 35.60 12.62
C LEU A 18 11.48 35.12 12.40
N LEU A 19 10.53 35.59 13.21
CA LEU A 19 9.12 35.18 13.13
C LEU A 19 8.23 36.17 12.33
N THR A 20 8.74 37.34 11.94
CA THR A 20 8.02 38.35 11.14
C THR A 20 8.35 38.32 9.64
N CYS A 21 9.33 37.52 9.19
CA CYS A 21 9.69 37.42 7.77
C CYS A 21 8.94 36.34 6.97
N LEU A 22 7.99 35.60 7.57
CA LEU A 22 7.25 34.53 6.88
C LEU A 22 5.74 34.81 6.69
N PHE A 23 5.22 35.96 7.14
CA PHE A 23 3.79 36.27 7.01
C PHE A 23 3.44 37.63 6.40
N THR A 24 4.38 38.36 5.81
CA THR A 24 4.08 39.61 5.10
C THR A 24 4.79 39.71 3.76
N GLY A 25 4.02 39.54 2.68
CA GLY A 25 4.15 40.41 1.51
C GLY A 25 4.92 39.89 0.29
N CYS A 26 4.32 39.00 -0.49
CA CYS A 26 4.47 39.00 -1.97
C CYS A 26 3.13 39.28 -2.69
N PHE A 27 2.19 39.94 -2.02
CA PHE A 27 0.99 40.48 -2.64
C PHE A 27 0.85 41.96 -2.25
N GLN A 28 1.58 42.79 -2.98
CA GLN A 28 1.31 44.22 -3.03
C GLN A 28 1.24 44.57 -4.52
N PRO A 29 0.05 44.89 -5.07
CA PRO A 29 -0.02 45.41 -6.43
C PRO A 29 0.62 46.81 -6.43
N PRO A 30 1.46 47.16 -7.41
CA PRO A 30 2.00 48.50 -7.52
C PRO A 30 0.85 49.48 -7.73
N ALA A 31 0.78 50.49 -6.86
CA ALA A 31 -0.13 51.60 -7.01
C ALA A 31 0.27 52.45 -8.22
N GLY A 32 -0.60 52.50 -9.23
CA GLY A 32 -0.68 53.61 -10.18
C GLY A 32 0.36 53.66 -11.31
N SER A 33 0.11 52.90 -12.38
CA SER A 33 0.23 53.42 -13.74
C SER A 33 -0.79 52.72 -14.64
N GLY A 34 -1.71 53.49 -15.20
CA GLY A 34 -2.84 53.00 -16.00
C GLY A 34 -2.44 52.51 -17.37
N ALA A 35 -1.88 51.30 -17.44
CA ALA A 35 -1.97 50.48 -18.64
C ALA A 35 -2.94 49.35 -18.33
N ALA A 36 -4.14 49.41 -18.93
CA ALA A 36 -5.05 48.28 -18.92
C ALA A 36 -4.31 47.09 -19.54
N VAL A 37 -3.86 46.15 -18.71
CA VAL A 37 -3.45 44.83 -19.18
C VAL A 37 -4.71 44.25 -19.76
N SER A 38 -4.79 44.23 -21.10
CA SER A 38 -5.86 43.55 -21.82
C SER A 38 -6.04 42.21 -21.16
N ALA A 39 -7.19 42.01 -20.52
CA ALA A 39 -7.58 40.70 -20.03
C ALA A 39 -7.45 39.76 -21.23
N SER A 40 -6.43 38.91 -21.22
CA SER A 40 -6.37 37.80 -22.16
C SER A 40 -7.71 37.11 -22.01
N SER A 41 -8.51 37.11 -23.07
CA SER A 41 -9.76 36.38 -23.11
C SER A 41 -9.44 35.00 -22.52
N SER A 42 -10.10 34.65 -21.42
CA SER A 42 -9.97 33.32 -20.86
C SER A 42 -10.32 32.37 -22.00
N ALA A 43 -9.29 31.76 -22.61
CA ALA A 43 -9.52 30.76 -23.63
C ALA A 43 -10.50 29.77 -23.01
N PRO A 44 -11.62 29.44 -23.68
CA PRO A 44 -12.58 28.51 -23.12
C PRO A 44 -11.80 27.27 -22.71
N GLN A 45 -11.78 26.97 -21.40
CA GLN A 45 -11.24 25.70 -20.95
C GLN A 45 -12.05 24.63 -21.68
N PRO A 46 -11.38 23.64 -22.30
CA PRO A 46 -12.11 22.55 -22.93
C PRO A 46 -13.06 21.97 -21.90
N THR A 47 -14.34 21.91 -22.23
CA THR A 47 -15.32 21.22 -21.40
C THR A 47 -14.95 19.74 -21.41
N LEU A 48 -14.27 19.31 -20.35
CA LEU A 48 -13.93 17.92 -20.13
C LEU A 48 -15.19 17.24 -19.62
N THR A 49 -15.81 16.41 -20.44
CA THR A 49 -16.93 15.56 -20.02
C THR A 49 -16.35 14.23 -19.57
N PRO A 50 -16.40 13.89 -18.26
CA PRO A 50 -15.95 12.60 -17.78
C PRO A 50 -16.78 11.49 -18.44
N ALA A 51 -16.20 10.31 -18.61
CA ALA A 51 -16.96 9.17 -19.07
C ALA A 51 -18.08 8.82 -18.05
N PRO A 52 -19.23 8.28 -18.47
CA PRO A 52 -20.32 7.96 -17.55
C PRO A 52 -19.91 6.90 -16.50
N GLY A 53 -20.66 6.84 -15.39
CA GLY A 53 -20.49 5.85 -14.32
C GLY A 53 -19.88 6.39 -13.01
N PRO A 54 -19.69 5.52 -12.01
CA PRO A 54 -19.13 5.91 -10.71
C PRO A 54 -17.74 6.51 -10.84
N MET A 55 -17.50 7.64 -10.17
CA MET A 55 -16.19 8.31 -10.13
C MET A 55 -15.22 7.64 -9.16
N ALA A 56 -15.73 6.86 -8.20
CA ALA A 56 -14.89 6.14 -7.27
C ALA A 56 -15.51 4.81 -6.86
N VAL A 57 -14.66 3.82 -6.62
CA VAL A 57 -15.06 2.49 -6.14
C VAL A 57 -14.10 1.98 -5.10
N LYS A 58 -14.61 1.24 -4.12
CA LYS A 58 -13.84 0.56 -3.09
C LYS A 58 -13.91 -0.95 -3.29
N ILE A 59 -12.75 -1.59 -3.33
CA ILE A 59 -12.60 -3.04 -3.30
C ILE A 59 -12.19 -3.40 -1.89
N ILE A 60 -12.93 -4.29 -1.23
CA ILE A 60 -12.61 -4.80 0.10
C ILE A 60 -11.91 -6.13 -0.08
N PHE A 61 -10.63 -6.23 0.32
CA PHE A 61 -9.85 -7.46 0.27
C PHE A 61 -10.27 -8.43 1.37
N LYS A 62 -11.56 -8.76 1.39
CA LYS A 62 -12.17 -9.71 2.29
C LYS A 62 -12.94 -10.73 1.47
N ALA A 63 -12.87 -11.95 1.96
CA ALA A 63 -13.59 -13.09 1.48
C ALA A 63 -15.08 -12.96 1.88
N ASP A 64 -15.94 -13.12 0.89
CA ASP A 64 -17.40 -12.96 0.94
C ASP A 64 -18.03 -14.30 1.35
N GLY A 65 -17.69 -14.72 2.57
CA GLY A 65 -18.35 -15.80 3.29
C GLY A 65 -19.65 -15.33 3.92
N SER A 66 -19.90 -15.70 5.16
CA SER A 66 -21.13 -15.32 5.91
C SER A 66 -21.30 -13.82 6.17
N SER A 67 -20.26 -13.01 5.93
CA SER A 67 -20.20 -11.61 6.35
C SER A 67 -20.80 -10.60 5.36
N SER A 68 -21.14 -11.00 4.12
CA SER A 68 -21.72 -10.16 3.06
C SER A 68 -20.94 -8.90 2.62
N ILE A 69 -19.77 -8.61 3.23
CA ILE A 69 -18.99 -7.37 3.08
C ILE A 69 -17.62 -7.64 2.40
N GLY A 70 -17.52 -8.71 1.59
CA GLY A 70 -16.30 -9.06 0.85
C GLY A 70 -16.37 -8.72 -0.63
N SER A 71 -15.25 -8.34 -1.27
CA SER A 71 -15.20 -8.21 -2.73
C SER A 71 -14.87 -9.52 -3.45
N PHE A 72 -14.42 -10.56 -2.76
CA PHE A 72 -13.93 -11.81 -3.36
C PHE A 72 -14.66 -12.99 -2.75
N TYR A 73 -14.96 -14.06 -3.48
CA TYR A 73 -15.57 -15.24 -2.87
C TYR A 73 -14.51 -16.08 -2.12
N ASP A 74 -14.87 -16.62 -0.94
CA ASP A 74 -13.99 -17.44 -0.07
C ASP A 74 -13.26 -18.56 -0.83
N SER A 75 -13.96 -19.21 -1.75
CA SER A 75 -13.42 -20.35 -2.49
C SER A 75 -12.28 -20.00 -3.46
N GLU A 76 -12.07 -18.73 -3.83
CA GLU A 76 -11.16 -18.37 -4.93
C GLU A 76 -9.66 -18.28 -4.55
N ILE A 77 -9.29 -18.33 -3.26
CA ILE A 77 -7.87 -18.47 -2.85
C ILE A 77 -7.67 -19.63 -1.88
N ASP A 78 -8.65 -19.96 -1.03
CA ASP A 78 -8.52 -21.03 -0.05
C ASP A 78 -8.60 -22.45 -0.63
N SER A 79 -9.07 -22.62 -1.88
CA SER A 79 -9.26 -23.94 -2.52
C SER A 79 -8.18 -24.34 -3.55
N GLY A 80 -7.07 -23.62 -3.62
CA GLY A 80 -6.03 -23.86 -4.64
C GLY A 80 -6.28 -23.15 -5.98
N THR A 81 -7.30 -22.29 -6.05
CA THR A 81 -7.45 -21.36 -7.17
C THR A 81 -6.36 -20.29 -7.08
N GLN A 82 -5.51 -20.21 -8.11
CA GLN A 82 -4.28 -19.39 -8.12
C GLN A 82 -4.53 -17.88 -8.23
N VAL A 83 -5.77 -17.47 -8.53
CA VAL A 83 -6.16 -16.09 -8.78
C VAL A 83 -7.61 -15.88 -8.35
N ALA A 84 -7.85 -14.93 -7.44
CA ALA A 84 -9.18 -14.43 -7.13
C ALA A 84 -9.49 -13.14 -7.87
N ILE A 85 -10.74 -13.00 -8.29
CA ILE A 85 -11.23 -11.86 -9.06
C ILE A 85 -12.34 -11.18 -8.26
N ALA A 86 -12.26 -9.86 -8.12
CA ALA A 86 -13.29 -9.12 -7.41
C ALA A 86 -14.67 -9.29 -8.09
N LYS A 87 -15.67 -9.65 -7.28
CA LYS A 87 -17.06 -9.88 -7.66
C LYS A 87 -17.99 -8.78 -7.16
N LYS A 88 -17.58 -8.05 -6.12
CA LYS A 88 -18.34 -6.91 -5.58
C LYS A 88 -17.49 -5.65 -5.51
N LEU A 89 -18.11 -4.52 -5.80
CA LEU A 89 -17.54 -3.19 -5.59
C LEU A 89 -18.43 -2.44 -4.61
N PHE A 90 -17.81 -1.66 -3.73
CA PHE A 90 -18.49 -0.88 -2.71
C PHE A 90 -18.32 0.62 -2.97
N PRO A 91 -19.27 1.45 -2.50
CA PRO A 91 -19.10 2.90 -2.51
C PRO A 91 -18.02 3.32 -1.49
N VAL A 92 -17.49 4.52 -1.68
CA VAL A 92 -16.43 5.09 -0.82
C VAL A 92 -17.00 5.67 0.48
N ASP A 93 -18.31 5.92 0.54
CA ASP A 93 -19.02 6.50 1.68
C ASP A 93 -19.09 5.59 2.93
N GLY A 94 -18.54 4.39 2.84
CA GLY A 94 -18.51 3.42 3.94
C GLY A 94 -19.78 2.60 4.10
N THR A 95 -20.75 2.73 3.19
CA THR A 95 -21.93 1.87 3.19
C THR A 95 -21.56 0.46 2.70
N ASN A 96 -22.20 -0.55 3.31
CA ASN A 96 -21.97 -1.97 3.01
C ASN A 96 -22.84 -2.49 1.86
N ASN A 97 -23.53 -1.61 1.13
CA ASN A 97 -24.34 -2.00 -0.01
C ASN A 97 -23.48 -1.94 -1.28
N PRO A 98 -23.19 -3.07 -1.95
CA PRO A 98 -22.35 -3.05 -3.13
C PRO A 98 -23.01 -2.29 -4.28
N ILE A 99 -22.25 -1.43 -4.96
CA ILE A 99 -22.67 -0.77 -6.20
C ILE A 99 -22.69 -1.73 -7.40
N ALA A 100 -21.95 -2.83 -7.32
CA ALA A 100 -21.87 -3.85 -8.36
C ALA A 100 -21.73 -5.23 -7.72
N THR A 101 -22.43 -6.24 -8.25
CA THR A 101 -22.35 -7.63 -7.82
C THR A 101 -22.32 -8.56 -9.03
N GLY A 102 -21.38 -9.51 -9.06
CA GLY A 102 -21.20 -10.47 -10.15
C GLY A 102 -19.87 -10.31 -10.91
N GLY A 103 -19.10 -9.26 -10.62
CA GLY A 103 -17.79 -9.01 -11.23
C GLY A 103 -17.85 -8.18 -12.53
N PRO A 104 -16.75 -8.14 -13.31
CA PRO A 104 -16.68 -7.39 -14.55
C PRO A 104 -17.82 -7.72 -15.52
N GLY A 105 -18.47 -6.68 -16.06
CA GLY A 105 -19.60 -6.82 -16.98
C GLY A 105 -20.97 -6.96 -16.30
N SER A 106 -21.02 -7.05 -14.96
CA SER A 106 -22.28 -6.98 -14.21
C SER A 106 -22.86 -5.55 -14.17
N SER A 107 -24.17 -5.44 -13.90
CA SER A 107 -24.81 -4.13 -13.69
C SER A 107 -24.14 -3.38 -12.53
N GLY A 108 -23.89 -2.09 -12.73
CA GLY A 108 -23.23 -1.22 -11.76
C GLY A 108 -21.70 -1.31 -11.74
N TRP A 109 -21.09 -2.29 -12.42
CA TRP A 109 -19.64 -2.35 -12.59
C TRP A 109 -19.17 -1.20 -13.51
N PRO A 110 -18.25 -0.31 -13.08
CA PRO A 110 -17.84 0.81 -13.90
C PRO A 110 -17.12 0.36 -15.17
N ALA A 111 -17.52 0.88 -16.33
CA ALA A 111 -16.94 0.49 -17.61
C ALA A 111 -15.45 0.85 -17.73
N TRP A 112 -14.95 1.83 -16.97
CA TRP A 112 -13.53 2.20 -16.93
C TRP A 112 -12.64 1.20 -16.18
N LEU A 113 -13.23 0.31 -15.38
CA LEU A 113 -12.53 -0.71 -14.61
C LEU A 113 -12.82 -2.08 -15.23
N THR A 114 -11.83 -2.73 -15.82
CA THR A 114 -12.03 -4.03 -16.49
C THR A 114 -11.94 -5.19 -15.50
N THR A 115 -11.00 -5.17 -14.55
CA THR A 115 -10.85 -6.26 -13.57
C THR A 115 -9.97 -5.83 -12.40
N VAL A 116 -10.25 -6.39 -11.22
CA VAL A 116 -9.34 -6.38 -10.08
C VAL A 116 -9.08 -7.83 -9.68
N ARG A 117 -7.81 -8.21 -9.59
CA ARG A 117 -7.38 -9.58 -9.30
C ARG A 117 -6.30 -9.59 -8.25
N VAL A 118 -6.31 -10.64 -7.43
CA VAL A 118 -5.23 -10.99 -6.52
C VAL A 118 -4.76 -12.37 -6.91
N GLY A 119 -3.45 -12.59 -7.05
CA GLY A 119 -2.94 -13.89 -7.49
C GLY A 119 -1.69 -14.34 -6.77
N LEU A 120 -1.53 -15.67 -6.81
CA LEU A 120 -0.36 -16.44 -6.38
C LEU A 120 0.20 -17.19 -7.59
N THR A 121 1.24 -16.69 -8.28
CA THR A 121 1.78 -17.39 -9.47
C THR A 121 3.26 -17.78 -9.32
N GLY A 122 3.54 -19.07 -9.16
CA GLY A 122 4.88 -19.62 -9.34
C GLY A 122 5.20 -19.86 -10.82
N THR A 123 6.49 -19.92 -11.16
CA THR A 123 7.00 -20.28 -12.50
C THR A 123 6.59 -21.67 -12.98
N THR A 124 5.97 -22.46 -12.11
CA THR A 124 5.03 -23.52 -12.47
C THR A 124 3.77 -23.29 -11.65
N ARG A 125 2.65 -23.09 -12.34
CA ARG A 125 1.32 -22.81 -11.76
C ARG A 125 0.96 -23.75 -10.59
N THR A 126 1.48 -24.98 -10.60
CA THR A 126 1.31 -26.02 -9.56
C THR A 126 2.23 -25.87 -8.34
N VAL A 127 3.42 -25.26 -8.43
CA VAL A 127 4.42 -25.40 -7.35
C VAL A 127 4.19 -24.42 -6.19
N VAL A 128 3.74 -23.19 -6.43
CA VAL A 128 3.62 -22.18 -5.35
C VAL A 128 2.32 -22.30 -4.55
N ALA A 129 1.19 -22.51 -5.20
CA ALA A 129 -0.09 -22.69 -4.52
C ALA A 129 -0.14 -24.00 -3.73
N ASP A 130 0.41 -25.10 -4.28
CA ASP A 130 0.39 -26.40 -3.62
C ASP A 130 1.47 -26.54 -2.53
N GLN A 131 2.62 -25.86 -2.65
CA GLN A 131 3.68 -25.97 -1.65
C GLN A 131 3.62 -24.89 -0.55
N LYS A 132 3.02 -23.72 -0.82
CA LYS A 132 2.99 -22.57 0.10
C LYS A 132 1.58 -21.96 0.23
N PRO A 133 0.53 -22.76 0.56
CA PRO A 133 -0.84 -22.28 0.66
C PRO A 133 -1.03 -21.16 1.71
N ASN A 134 -0.13 -21.08 2.69
CA ASN A 134 -0.15 -20.05 3.71
C ASN A 134 0.63 -18.79 3.34
N CYS A 135 1.26 -18.68 2.16
CA CYS A 135 2.00 -17.46 1.78
C CYS A 135 1.08 -16.25 1.61
N ALA A 136 0.08 -16.34 0.74
CA ALA A 136 -1.02 -15.37 0.70
C ALA A 136 -2.35 -16.10 0.60
N ARG A 137 -3.35 -15.66 1.36
CA ARG A 137 -4.71 -16.22 1.34
C ARG A 137 -5.66 -15.30 2.07
N PHE A 138 -6.95 -15.57 1.99
CA PHE A 138 -7.88 -14.97 2.92
C PHE A 138 -7.71 -15.65 4.28
N ALA A 139 -7.37 -14.85 5.30
CA ALA A 139 -6.99 -15.35 6.61
C ALA A 139 -8.22 -15.80 7.39
N ASP A 140 -8.23 -17.02 7.90
CA ASP A 140 -9.08 -17.32 9.05
C ASP A 140 -8.53 -16.57 10.29
N ALA A 141 -9.39 -16.19 11.24
CA ALA A 141 -8.90 -15.72 12.54
C ALA A 141 -8.26 -16.90 13.27
N THR A 142 -6.97 -17.17 13.05
CA THR A 142 -6.25 -18.15 13.86
C THR A 142 -6.12 -17.66 15.30
N THR A 143 -5.94 -18.59 16.22
CA THR A 143 -5.78 -18.29 17.66
C THR A 143 -4.35 -18.53 18.15
N THR A 144 -3.45 -19.03 17.31
CA THR A 144 -2.08 -19.38 17.73
C THR A 144 -1.25 -18.10 17.94
N PRO A 145 -0.77 -17.81 19.15
CA PRO A 145 0.03 -16.63 19.41
C PRO A 145 1.48 -16.81 18.93
N CYS A 146 2.15 -15.71 18.62
CA CYS A 146 3.60 -15.67 18.47
C CYS A 146 4.28 -15.86 19.81
N ALA A 147 5.49 -16.43 19.81
CA ALA A 147 6.36 -16.43 20.97
C ALA A 147 7.47 -15.40 20.78
N ILE A 148 7.69 -14.51 21.76
CA ILE A 148 8.70 -13.46 21.71
C ILE A 148 9.61 -13.54 22.94
N GLY A 149 10.92 -13.47 22.70
CA GLY A 149 11.97 -13.35 23.70
C GLY A 149 12.36 -14.66 24.41
N PRO A 150 13.41 -14.62 25.23
CA PRO A 150 13.80 -15.75 26.08
C PRO A 150 12.68 -16.04 27.08
N GLY A 151 12.06 -17.22 26.98
CA GLY A 151 10.90 -17.60 27.79
C GLY A 151 9.56 -17.62 27.03
N GLY A 152 9.52 -17.14 25.78
CA GLY A 152 8.42 -17.39 24.85
C GLY A 152 7.09 -16.70 25.20
N VAL A 153 7.12 -15.41 25.54
CA VAL A 153 5.90 -14.64 25.86
C VAL A 153 4.95 -14.71 24.66
N ALA A 154 3.72 -15.16 24.92
CA ALA A 154 2.69 -15.33 23.92
C ALA A 154 2.05 -13.99 23.54
N VAL A 155 2.10 -13.64 22.26
CA VAL A 155 1.50 -12.40 21.73
C VAL A 155 0.55 -12.69 20.59
N ASN A 156 -0.60 -12.01 20.58
CA ASN A 156 -1.53 -12.08 19.47
C ASN A 156 -0.93 -11.39 18.23
N CYS A 157 -0.80 -12.17 17.15
CA CYS A 157 -0.29 -11.76 15.84
C CYS A 157 -1.27 -12.11 14.70
N ASN A 158 -2.54 -12.29 15.05
CA ASN A 158 -3.55 -12.74 14.12
C ASN A 158 -4.13 -11.56 13.33
N GLY A 159 -4.35 -11.78 12.04
CA GLY A 159 -5.09 -10.82 11.21
C GLY A 159 -6.61 -10.93 11.44
N PRO A 160 -7.40 -9.90 11.09
CA PRO A 160 -8.85 -9.98 11.08
C PRO A 160 -9.36 -11.08 10.13
N ALA A 161 -10.40 -11.81 10.56
CA ALA A 161 -10.96 -12.94 9.80
C ALA A 161 -11.47 -12.53 8.40
N GLY A 162 -11.23 -13.40 7.43
CA GLY A 162 -11.61 -13.28 6.02
C GLY A 162 -10.77 -12.30 5.21
N TYR A 163 -9.85 -11.53 5.80
CA TYR A 163 -9.08 -10.54 5.04
C TYR A 163 -7.89 -11.17 4.32
N LEU A 164 -7.55 -10.63 3.15
CA LEU A 164 -6.38 -11.04 2.39
C LEU A 164 -5.13 -10.71 3.19
N ARG A 165 -4.30 -11.72 3.40
CA ARG A 165 -3.03 -11.57 4.09
C ARG A 165 -1.89 -12.09 3.23
N VAL A 166 -0.69 -11.63 3.55
CA VAL A 166 0.59 -12.14 3.05
C VAL A 166 1.49 -12.37 4.25
N SER A 167 1.98 -13.59 4.45
CA SER A 167 2.87 -13.99 5.55
C SER A 167 4.24 -14.28 4.97
N GLU A 168 5.21 -13.43 5.28
CA GLU A 168 6.56 -13.55 4.73
C GLU A 168 7.28 -14.81 5.25
N VAL A 169 6.93 -15.24 6.48
CA VAL A 169 7.38 -16.50 7.08
C VAL A 169 6.92 -17.69 6.24
N ASP A 170 5.65 -17.68 5.82
CA ASP A 170 5.09 -18.76 5.02
C ASP A 170 5.55 -18.70 3.56
N CYS A 171 5.76 -17.50 3.02
CA CYS A 171 6.29 -17.30 1.67
C CYS A 171 7.73 -17.83 1.54
N GLY A 172 8.55 -17.63 2.56
CA GLY A 172 9.95 -18.04 2.57
C GLY A 172 10.82 -17.34 1.52
N ASN A 173 12.09 -17.75 1.47
CA ASN A 173 13.13 -17.13 0.63
C ASN A 173 13.15 -17.64 -0.82
N THR A 174 12.38 -18.67 -1.13
CA THR A 174 12.43 -19.37 -2.42
C THR A 174 11.46 -18.82 -3.45
N LEU A 175 10.50 -17.97 -3.05
CA LEU A 175 9.61 -17.30 -4.00
C LEU A 175 10.38 -16.25 -4.79
N THR A 176 10.25 -16.32 -6.11
CA THR A 176 10.84 -15.34 -7.03
C THR A 176 10.37 -13.93 -6.68
N LYS A 177 11.24 -12.94 -6.83
CA LYS A 177 10.85 -11.54 -6.62
C LYS A 177 9.83 -11.14 -7.69
N GLY A 178 8.80 -10.38 -7.31
CA GLY A 178 7.90 -9.74 -8.26
C GLY A 178 8.67 -8.81 -9.19
N THR A 179 8.36 -8.89 -10.48
CA THR A 179 9.00 -8.12 -11.56
C THR A 179 8.01 -7.24 -12.31
N GLY A 180 6.75 -7.24 -11.90
CA GLY A 180 5.64 -6.67 -12.65
C GLY A 180 5.12 -7.61 -13.74
N SER A 181 5.60 -8.85 -13.84
CA SER A 181 5.18 -9.81 -14.87
C SER A 181 3.86 -10.52 -14.50
N GLU A 182 3.33 -11.35 -15.42
CA GLU A 182 2.20 -12.23 -15.05
C GLU A 182 2.56 -13.40 -14.15
N ALA A 183 3.85 -13.72 -14.07
CA ALA A 183 4.41 -14.80 -13.26
C ALA A 183 4.87 -14.35 -11.87
N ASP A 184 4.46 -13.17 -11.42
CA ASP A 184 4.81 -12.66 -10.10
C ASP A 184 4.09 -13.45 -8.99
N PRO A 185 4.80 -13.96 -7.97
CA PRO A 185 4.21 -14.95 -7.06
C PRO A 185 3.21 -14.43 -6.06
N VAL A 186 3.19 -13.14 -5.76
CA VAL A 186 2.10 -12.50 -5.01
C VAL A 186 1.86 -11.14 -5.62
N TYR A 187 0.65 -10.89 -6.11
CA TYR A 187 0.31 -9.61 -6.73
C TYR A 187 -1.14 -9.18 -6.54
N ILE A 188 -1.36 -7.88 -6.63
CA ILE A 188 -2.64 -7.23 -6.89
C ILE A 188 -2.56 -6.62 -8.28
N ARG A 189 -3.54 -6.90 -9.15
CA ARG A 189 -3.60 -6.35 -10.51
C ARG A 189 -4.94 -5.68 -10.75
N VAL A 190 -4.88 -4.44 -11.20
CA VAL A 190 -6.03 -3.68 -11.67
C VAL A 190 -5.85 -3.39 -13.14
N THR A 191 -6.85 -3.72 -13.94
CA THR A 191 -6.88 -3.42 -15.37
C THR A 191 -7.96 -2.39 -15.63
N PHE A 192 -7.59 -1.31 -16.30
CA PHE A 192 -8.48 -0.24 -16.74
C PHE A 192 -8.87 -0.43 -18.21
N SER A 193 -9.98 0.18 -18.62
CA SER A 193 -10.45 0.12 -20.00
C SER A 193 -9.50 0.84 -20.95
N ASP A 194 -9.23 0.24 -22.09
CA ASP A 194 -8.52 0.87 -23.22
C ASP A 194 -9.46 1.74 -24.09
N GLN A 195 -10.77 1.67 -23.86
CA GLN A 195 -11.76 2.41 -24.63
C GLN A 195 -11.90 3.84 -24.09
N VAL A 196 -11.67 4.83 -24.94
CA VAL A 196 -11.76 6.27 -24.60
C VAL A 196 -13.17 6.66 -24.15
N ALA A 197 -14.20 5.96 -24.64
CA ALA A 197 -15.59 6.16 -24.21
C ALA A 197 -15.83 5.77 -22.74
N ASN A 198 -14.98 4.92 -22.18
CA ASN A 198 -15.08 4.44 -20.82
C ASN A 198 -14.09 5.15 -19.89
N LEU A 199 -12.87 5.42 -20.36
CA LEU A 199 -11.84 6.17 -19.64
C LEU A 199 -11.18 7.16 -20.61
N ALA A 200 -11.53 8.43 -20.48
CA ALA A 200 -11.14 9.48 -21.39
C ALA A 200 -9.64 9.76 -21.34
N ALA A 201 -9.09 10.30 -22.44
CA ALA A 201 -7.65 10.54 -22.59
C ALA A 201 -7.07 11.59 -21.60
N HIS A 202 -7.92 12.36 -20.93
CA HIS A 202 -7.53 13.34 -19.92
C HIS A 202 -7.69 12.82 -18.48
N GLU A 203 -8.27 11.64 -18.29
CA GLU A 203 -8.54 11.09 -16.96
C GLU A 203 -7.31 10.37 -16.40
N ASN A 204 -7.06 10.58 -15.11
CA ASN A 204 -6.08 9.88 -14.31
C ASN A 204 -6.79 9.05 -13.24
N ILE A 205 -6.04 8.16 -12.59
CA ILE A 205 -6.57 7.37 -11.47
C ILE A 205 -5.72 7.63 -10.24
N MET A 206 -6.35 7.93 -9.10
CA MET A 206 -5.71 7.81 -7.80
C MET A 206 -6.14 6.50 -7.16
N ALA A 207 -5.17 5.66 -6.84
CA ALA A 207 -5.38 4.44 -6.08
C ALA A 207 -4.97 4.67 -4.62
N VAL A 208 -5.83 4.26 -3.68
CA VAL A 208 -5.56 4.31 -2.24
C VAL A 208 -5.59 2.89 -1.70
N LEU A 209 -4.42 2.38 -1.31
CA LEU A 209 -4.27 1.06 -0.72
C LEU A 209 -4.28 1.18 0.81
N GLU A 210 -5.19 0.46 1.46
CA GLU A 210 -5.28 0.36 2.93
C GLU A 210 -4.75 -1.00 3.39
N TYR A 211 -3.79 -1.00 4.32
CA TYR A 211 -3.12 -2.20 4.79
C TYR A 211 -2.56 -2.04 6.21
N ALA A 212 -2.25 -3.15 6.87
CA ALA A 212 -1.47 -3.17 8.10
C ALA A 212 -0.29 -4.13 7.92
N ALA A 213 0.89 -3.77 8.44
CA ALA A 213 2.11 -4.51 8.23
C ALA A 213 2.94 -4.65 9.51
N ALA A 214 3.50 -5.83 9.75
CA ALA A 214 4.36 -6.14 10.87
C ALA A 214 5.78 -6.46 10.41
N SER A 215 6.75 -6.15 11.28
CA SER A 215 8.19 -6.37 11.06
C SER A 215 8.77 -7.02 12.30
N ILE A 216 9.78 -7.87 12.12
CA ILE A 216 10.55 -8.49 13.21
C ILE A 216 11.77 -7.61 13.53
N ASN A 217 12.39 -7.04 12.51
CA ASN A 217 13.61 -6.26 12.69
C ASN A 217 13.28 -4.80 13.06
N PRO A 218 13.96 -4.24 14.08
CA PRO A 218 13.90 -2.80 14.33
C PRO A 218 14.54 -2.05 13.15
N PRO A 219 14.13 -0.80 12.86
CA PRO A 219 14.88 0.03 11.91
C PRO A 219 16.34 0.18 12.38
N PRO A 220 17.32 0.30 11.45
CA PRO A 220 18.71 0.47 11.84
C PRO A 220 18.89 1.79 12.59
N SER A 221 19.89 1.82 13.47
CA SER A 221 20.29 3.05 14.19
C SER A 221 20.74 4.16 13.24
N ASP A 222 21.29 3.79 12.09
CA ASP A 222 21.66 4.69 11.00
C ASP A 222 20.82 4.37 9.74
N PRO A 223 19.79 5.19 9.43
CA PRO A 223 18.98 5.01 8.23
C PRO A 223 19.75 5.17 6.93
N THR A 224 20.92 5.85 6.93
CA THR A 224 21.72 6.04 5.71
C THR A 224 22.27 4.72 5.17
N ALA A 225 22.46 3.73 6.05
CA ALA A 225 22.82 2.37 5.68
C ALA A 225 21.76 1.69 4.79
N CYS A 226 20.52 2.20 4.75
CA CYS A 226 19.48 1.71 3.86
C CYS A 226 19.50 2.33 2.47
N PHE A 227 20.42 3.26 2.18
CA PHE A 227 20.49 3.93 0.90
C PHE A 227 21.85 3.72 0.25
N THR A 228 21.86 3.24 -0.99
CA THR A 228 23.08 3.11 -1.80
C THR A 228 22.94 4.05 -3.00
N GLY A 229 23.81 5.06 -3.11
CA GLY A 229 23.71 6.07 -4.17
C GLY A 229 22.41 6.88 -4.13
N GLY A 230 21.83 7.09 -2.94
CA GLY A 230 20.55 7.78 -2.76
C GLY A 230 19.30 6.93 -3.03
N LEU A 231 19.48 5.65 -3.43
CA LEU A 231 18.38 4.72 -3.67
C LEU A 231 18.19 3.78 -2.48
N PHE A 232 16.94 3.63 -2.03
CA PHE A 232 16.63 2.70 -0.95
C PHE A 232 16.93 1.25 -1.37
N THR A 233 17.71 0.56 -0.54
CA THR A 233 18.19 -0.80 -0.75
C THR A 233 17.60 -1.71 0.31
N PRO A 234 16.44 -2.36 0.05
CA PRO A 234 15.75 -3.18 1.06
C PRO A 234 16.51 -4.43 1.47
N GLY A 235 17.51 -4.85 0.69
CA GLY A 235 18.36 -5.99 1.02
C GLY A 235 19.39 -5.71 2.12
N ASN A 236 19.61 -4.44 2.47
CA ASN A 236 20.52 -4.09 3.55
C ASN A 236 19.90 -4.47 4.91
N THR A 237 20.75 -4.90 5.85
CA THR A 237 20.33 -5.40 7.16
C THR A 237 19.39 -4.43 7.85
N ASN A 238 18.25 -4.93 8.34
CA ASN A 238 17.23 -4.19 9.09
C ASN A 238 16.49 -3.09 8.31
N CYS A 239 16.71 -2.93 7.01
CA CYS A 239 16.10 -1.85 6.24
C CYS A 239 14.63 -2.07 5.90
N SER A 240 14.25 -3.29 5.56
CA SER A 240 12.84 -3.69 5.49
C SER A 240 12.72 -5.20 5.48
N ASP A 241 11.81 -5.76 6.29
CA ASP A 241 11.52 -7.19 6.26
C ASP A 241 10.63 -7.58 5.06
N GLN A 242 9.93 -6.60 4.48
CA GLN A 242 9.04 -6.81 3.34
C GLN A 242 9.05 -5.61 2.40
N THR A 243 9.09 -5.85 1.10
CA THR A 243 8.94 -4.79 0.11
C THR A 243 8.01 -5.19 -1.00
N TRP A 244 7.31 -4.18 -1.51
CA TRP A 244 6.40 -4.28 -2.63
C TRP A 244 6.77 -3.25 -3.68
N ASN A 245 6.59 -3.59 -4.94
CA ASN A 245 6.80 -2.66 -6.04
C ASN A 245 5.49 -2.45 -6.79
N VAL A 246 5.32 -1.24 -7.28
CA VAL A 246 4.19 -0.83 -8.10
C VAL A 246 4.67 -0.62 -9.52
N TYR A 247 3.93 -1.20 -10.45
CA TYR A 247 4.18 -1.21 -11.87
C TYR A 247 2.96 -0.62 -12.57
N LEU A 248 3.21 0.21 -13.58
CA LEU A 248 2.19 0.72 -14.48
C LEU A 248 2.57 0.25 -15.89
N LYS A 249 1.71 -0.56 -16.49
CA LYS A 249 2.03 -1.32 -17.71
C LYS A 249 0.99 -1.12 -18.79
N LYS A 250 1.40 -1.43 -20.02
CA LYS A 250 0.49 -1.53 -21.16
C LYS A 250 -0.39 -2.77 -21.07
N LEU A 251 -1.61 -2.68 -21.59
CA LEU A 251 -2.49 -3.83 -21.74
C LEU A 251 -1.80 -4.91 -22.61
N GLY A 252 -1.92 -6.17 -22.22
CA GLY A 252 -1.29 -7.31 -22.92
C GLY A 252 0.22 -7.44 -22.71
N ASN A 253 0.89 -6.52 -21.99
CA ASN A 253 2.30 -6.69 -21.65
C ASN A 253 2.47 -7.68 -20.49
N THR A 254 3.00 -8.85 -20.81
CA THR A 254 3.25 -9.95 -19.87
C THR A 254 4.66 -9.95 -19.28
N ALA A 255 5.58 -9.17 -19.88
CA ALA A 255 6.98 -9.13 -19.48
C ALA A 255 7.21 -8.31 -18.20
N ALA A 256 8.41 -8.46 -17.64
CA ALA A 256 8.89 -7.64 -16.54
C ALA A 256 8.83 -6.15 -16.91
N ALA A 257 8.47 -5.31 -15.96
CA ALA A 257 8.36 -3.87 -16.13
C ALA A 257 9.24 -3.15 -15.11
N ASN A 258 9.66 -1.93 -15.44
CA ASN A 258 10.32 -1.09 -14.45
C ASN A 258 9.31 -0.62 -13.41
N PRO A 259 9.59 -0.78 -12.11
CA PRO A 259 8.73 -0.23 -11.07
C PRO A 259 8.77 1.29 -11.12
N PHE A 260 7.63 1.95 -10.91
CA PHE A 260 7.58 3.41 -10.80
C PHE A 260 7.46 3.87 -9.35
N LEU A 261 7.12 2.97 -8.43
CA LEU A 261 7.03 3.24 -6.99
C LEU A 261 7.43 1.99 -6.21
N MET A 262 8.24 2.18 -5.18
CA MET A 262 8.47 1.17 -4.14
C MET A 262 7.57 1.47 -2.94
N LEU A 263 6.93 0.43 -2.42
CA LEU A 263 6.11 0.45 -1.22
C LEU A 263 6.87 -0.27 -0.11
N ILE A 264 7.12 0.47 0.96
CA ILE A 264 7.66 -0.04 2.22
C ILE A 264 6.57 0.20 3.25
N PRO A 265 5.78 -0.83 3.59
CA PRO A 265 4.75 -0.72 4.61
C PRO A 265 5.36 -0.23 5.94
N PRO A 266 4.86 0.86 6.55
CA PRO A 266 5.32 1.24 7.88
C PRO A 266 4.93 0.17 8.89
N ALA A 267 5.93 -0.39 9.57
CA ALA A 267 5.70 -1.28 10.69
C ALA A 267 5.62 -0.46 11.98
N TYR A 268 4.39 -0.16 12.42
CA TYR A 268 4.16 0.65 13.63
C TYR A 268 4.53 -0.07 14.92
N SER A 269 4.62 -1.39 14.88
CA SER A 269 5.08 -2.23 15.97
C SER A 269 6.03 -3.27 15.40
N TYR A 270 7.24 -3.33 15.95
CA TYR A 270 8.12 -4.48 15.73
C TYR A 270 8.04 -5.41 16.94
N LEU A 271 8.16 -6.70 16.70
CA LEU A 271 8.16 -7.72 17.76
C LEU A 271 9.39 -7.50 18.66
N ARG A 272 9.23 -6.76 19.77
CA ARG A 272 10.28 -6.59 20.79
C ARG A 272 10.17 -7.67 21.85
N PRO A 273 11.28 -8.30 22.28
CA PRO A 273 11.32 -9.04 23.53
C PRO A 273 11.22 -8.04 24.68
N LEU A 274 10.02 -7.68 25.09
CA LEU A 274 9.81 -6.91 26.30
C LEU A 274 9.57 -7.85 27.48
N SER A 275 10.22 -7.56 28.59
CA SER A 275 9.98 -8.18 29.90
C SER A 275 8.69 -7.64 30.54
N VAL A 276 7.55 -7.76 29.86
CA VAL A 276 6.25 -7.32 30.40
C VAL A 276 5.21 -8.43 30.37
N SER A 277 4.58 -8.56 31.53
CA SER A 277 3.57 -9.52 31.95
C SER A 277 2.15 -9.18 31.47
N SER A 278 2.00 -8.55 30.30
CA SER A 278 0.70 -8.19 29.75
C SER A 278 0.61 -8.62 28.30
N ALA A 279 -0.49 -9.28 27.97
CA ALA A 279 -0.88 -9.73 26.63
C ALA A 279 -1.13 -8.55 25.68
N GLU A 280 -0.12 -7.73 25.44
CA GLU A 280 -0.16 -6.67 24.44
C GLU A 280 -0.19 -7.32 23.06
N SER A 281 -1.22 -7.03 22.28
CA SER A 281 -1.26 -7.38 20.87
C SER A 281 -0.09 -6.72 20.14
N VAL A 282 0.71 -7.50 19.41
CA VAL A 282 1.59 -6.91 18.40
C VAL A 282 0.74 -6.69 17.17
N GLY A 283 0.65 -5.45 16.70
CA GLY A 283 -0.30 -5.13 15.66
C GLY A 283 -0.22 -3.68 15.20
N ALA A 284 0.59 -3.50 14.16
CA ALA A 284 0.47 -2.57 13.06
C ALA A 284 -0.80 -1.71 13.02
N GLY A 285 -0.65 -0.39 13.18
CA GLY A 285 -1.69 0.56 12.78
C GLY A 285 -2.04 0.40 11.29
N VAL A 286 -3.31 0.61 10.95
CA VAL A 286 -3.74 0.65 9.55
C VAL A 286 -3.10 1.87 8.89
N ALA A 287 -2.36 1.65 7.81
CA ALA A 287 -1.81 2.67 6.95
C ALA A 287 -2.56 2.75 5.63
N SER A 288 -2.53 3.94 5.04
CA SER A 288 -2.99 4.16 3.66
C SER A 288 -1.86 4.68 2.79
N LYS A 289 -1.74 4.18 1.56
CA LYS A 289 -0.86 4.76 0.55
C LYS A 289 -1.66 5.22 -0.66
N GLN A 290 -1.48 6.50 -1.00
CA GLN A 290 -1.99 7.08 -2.25
C GLN A 290 -0.98 6.89 -3.38
N ILE A 291 -1.45 6.48 -4.54
CA ILE A 291 -0.68 6.22 -5.76
C ILE A 291 -1.39 6.93 -6.90
N PHE A 292 -0.73 7.92 -7.49
CA PHE A 292 -1.24 8.64 -8.65
C PHE A 292 -0.79 7.92 -9.93
N LEU A 293 -1.76 7.50 -10.73
CA LEU A 293 -1.54 6.84 -12.01
C LEU A 293 -1.77 7.87 -13.13
N PRO A 294 -0.71 8.33 -13.81
CA PRO A 294 -0.81 9.35 -14.84
C PRO A 294 -1.29 8.72 -16.16
N LEU A 295 -2.51 8.18 -16.19
CA LEU A 295 -3.04 7.47 -17.36
C LEU A 295 -3.32 8.43 -18.54
N ALA A 296 -3.54 9.72 -18.26
CA ALA A 296 -3.75 10.75 -19.26
C ALA A 296 -2.50 11.03 -20.11
N SER A 297 -1.30 10.92 -19.50
CA SER A 297 -0.05 11.18 -20.23
C SER A 297 0.30 10.07 -21.20
N ASN A 298 -0.25 8.86 -20.99
CA ASN A 298 -0.02 7.73 -21.88
C ASN A 298 -1.23 6.77 -21.89
N PRO A 299 -2.11 6.87 -22.90
CA PRO A 299 -3.30 6.03 -23.00
C PRO A 299 -2.98 4.55 -23.24
N GLY A 300 -1.73 4.19 -23.52
CA GLY A 300 -1.30 2.79 -23.58
C GLY A 300 -1.20 2.13 -22.21
N LEU A 301 -1.00 2.90 -21.14
CA LEU A 301 -0.86 2.37 -19.78
C LEU A 301 -2.23 2.07 -19.17
N ARG A 302 -2.51 0.79 -18.91
CA ARG A 302 -3.84 0.30 -18.50
C ARG A 302 -3.82 -0.75 -17.41
N VAL A 303 -2.64 -1.14 -16.93
CA VAL A 303 -2.51 -2.15 -15.88
C VAL A 303 -1.69 -1.59 -14.73
N LEU A 304 -2.33 -1.38 -13.59
CA LEU A 304 -1.66 -1.20 -12.31
C LEU A 304 -1.38 -2.60 -11.74
N GLN A 305 -0.15 -2.86 -11.35
CA GLN A 305 0.22 -4.07 -10.65
C GLN A 305 1.06 -3.73 -9.41
N ILE A 306 0.70 -4.30 -8.27
CA ILE A 306 1.43 -4.20 -7.01
C ILE A 306 1.92 -5.61 -6.69
N SER A 307 3.23 -5.82 -6.70
CA SER A 307 3.83 -7.15 -6.51
C SER A 307 4.76 -7.21 -5.31
N ARG A 308 4.73 -8.32 -4.59
CA ARG A 308 5.70 -8.63 -3.53
C ARG A 308 7.08 -8.84 -4.15
N THR A 309 8.12 -8.20 -3.61
CA THR A 309 9.47 -8.28 -4.18
C THR A 309 10.50 -8.92 -3.27
N ASN A 310 10.54 -8.60 -1.98
CA ASN A 310 11.55 -9.17 -1.09
C ASN A 310 10.91 -9.54 0.25
N ALA A 311 11.28 -10.72 0.75
CA ALA A 311 11.51 -10.93 2.17
C ALA A 311 13.02 -11.01 2.35
N THR A 312 13.57 -10.33 3.34
CA THR A 312 14.97 -10.56 3.73
C THR A 312 15.23 -12.04 4.00
N SER A 313 16.37 -12.56 3.53
CA SER A 313 16.73 -13.98 3.61
C SER A 313 17.10 -14.48 5.01
N SER A 314 17.08 -13.60 6.01
CA SER A 314 17.63 -13.82 7.33
C SER A 314 16.67 -13.28 8.39
N TYR A 315 15.74 -14.12 8.83
CA TYR A 315 14.92 -13.86 10.01
C TYR A 315 15.72 -14.16 11.28
N THR A 316 16.84 -13.48 11.49
CA THR A 316 17.67 -13.68 12.68
C THR A 316 17.30 -12.65 13.73
N TYR A 317 16.14 -12.84 14.36
CA TYR A 317 15.91 -12.31 15.69
C TYR A 317 15.84 -13.47 16.69
N SER A 318 16.91 -13.65 17.46
CA SER A 318 17.01 -14.69 18.48
C SER A 318 15.84 -14.55 19.47
N GLY A 319 14.95 -15.54 19.51
CA GLY A 319 13.83 -15.60 20.45
C GLY A 319 12.46 -15.22 19.89
N VAL A 320 12.29 -14.92 18.59
CA VAL A 320 10.96 -14.76 17.98
C VAL A 320 10.57 -16.02 17.21
N THR A 321 9.42 -16.62 17.55
CA THR A 321 8.82 -17.73 16.79
C THR A 321 7.47 -17.29 16.24
N CYS A 322 7.39 -17.16 14.92
CA CYS A 322 6.14 -16.92 14.20
C CYS A 322 5.44 -18.24 13.88
N PRO A 323 4.17 -18.42 14.28
CA PRO A 323 3.36 -19.53 13.79
C PRO A 323 3.11 -19.37 12.30
N SER A 324 2.91 -20.48 11.59
CA SER A 324 2.32 -20.44 10.25
C SER A 324 0.98 -19.70 10.30
N ASN A 325 0.59 -19.03 9.22
CA ASN A 325 -0.67 -18.31 9.11
C ASN A 325 -0.78 -17.05 10.01
N SER A 326 0.34 -16.47 10.45
CA SER A 326 0.36 -15.30 11.36
C SER A 326 0.86 -14.02 10.68
N PRO A 327 0.02 -13.29 9.92
CA PRO A 327 0.47 -12.17 9.11
C PRO A 327 0.91 -10.95 9.92
N LEU A 328 0.42 -10.78 11.15
CA LEU A 328 0.88 -9.71 12.04
C LEU A 328 2.07 -10.17 12.92
N CYS A 329 2.62 -11.37 12.68
CA CYS A 329 3.95 -11.69 13.15
C CYS A 329 4.99 -11.07 12.22
N LEU A 330 4.89 -11.42 10.93
CA LEU A 330 5.68 -10.84 9.87
C LEU A 330 4.95 -10.96 8.55
N GLY A 331 4.65 -9.80 7.96
CA GLY A 331 3.89 -9.71 6.73
C GLY A 331 2.87 -8.60 6.78
N MET A 332 1.81 -8.75 6.00
CA MET A 332 0.84 -7.70 5.73
C MET A 332 -0.58 -8.24 5.65
N VAL A 333 -1.54 -7.47 6.14
CA VAL A 333 -2.98 -7.64 5.91
C VAL A 333 -3.44 -6.51 5.00
N LEU A 334 -4.11 -6.85 3.91
CA LEU A 334 -4.69 -5.90 2.96
C LEU A 334 -6.17 -5.73 3.30
N TYR A 335 -6.60 -4.48 3.49
CA TYR A 335 -8.00 -4.17 3.83
C TYR A 335 -8.80 -3.77 2.60
N SER A 336 -8.27 -2.81 1.84
CA SER A 336 -8.99 -2.27 0.69
C SER A 336 -8.09 -1.62 -0.34
N LEU A 337 -8.63 -1.53 -1.56
CA LEU A 337 -8.14 -0.67 -2.62
C LEU A 337 -9.27 0.23 -3.07
N THR A 338 -9.11 1.54 -2.89
CA THR A 338 -10.05 2.54 -3.40
C THR A 338 -9.48 3.16 -4.66
N LEU A 339 -10.28 3.26 -5.71
CA LEU A 339 -9.89 3.85 -6.98
C LEU A 339 -10.76 5.09 -7.22
N TYR A 340 -10.12 6.24 -7.44
CA TYR A 340 -10.76 7.49 -7.80
C TYR A 340 -10.37 7.84 -9.23
N ARG A 341 -11.36 8.04 -10.09
CA ARG A 341 -11.22 8.60 -11.42
C ARG A 341 -11.25 10.12 -11.33
N MET A 342 -10.28 10.78 -11.94
CA MET A 342 -10.04 12.23 -11.82
C MET A 342 -9.71 12.85 -13.17
#